data_AF-V7FSM2-F1
#
_entry.id   AF-V7FSM2-F1
#
_cell.length_a   1.000
_cell.length_b   1.000
_cell.length_c   1.000
_cell.angle_alpha   90.00
_cell.angle_beta   90.00
_cell.angle_gamma   90.00
#
_symmetry.space_group_name_H-M   'P 1'
#
loop_
_entity.id
_entity.type
_entity.pdbx_description
1 polymer ?
#
loop_
_entity_poly.entity_id
_entity_poly.type
_entity_poly.pdbx_seq_one_letter_code
_entity_poly.pdbx_strand_id
1 'polypeptide(L)'
;MTSPAIASDIATLFAARNTHAVEVAVLQPADPFLDMAGEDLRRRIFLTESETGQTLCLRPEFTIPVCLDHIASQAGTPRRYSYLGEVFRQRREGGNEFFQAGIEDLGDRDTAAADARSLADAHALLSLVLPGRELAVTLGDQTIFEAVLAALGLPRGWRMRLARAFGSAPMLEAALADLANPPRNSQIAGAVAALVLDGDLEALSAHIAGGMEEAGLSATAGRSPSEIARRLIEKAELRSVRLSNEAFAALKGFLAIDVPLDSAAGALASFAADAGLSLGTALENFAARAAAIESLGLPMSEISYDAAFGRPLDYYTGLVFEVAAQGGDRPLAGGGRYDRLLTLLGAKTPIPGVGFSVWLDRIEALRETAP
;
A
#
# COMPACT_ATOMS: atom_id res chain seq x y z
N MET A 1 16.46 12.00 20.57
CA MET A 1 17.52 12.83 19.93
C MET A 1 17.26 14.33 20.13
N THR A 2 18.17 15.25 19.76
CA THR A 2 17.80 16.66 19.59
C THR A 2 16.80 16.78 18.44
N SER A 3 15.83 17.69 18.53
CA SER A 3 14.86 17.93 17.46
C SER A 3 15.58 18.25 16.13
N PRO A 4 15.10 17.75 14.97
CA PRO A 4 15.68 18.06 13.67
C PRO A 4 15.79 19.56 13.44
N ALA A 5 16.84 20.01 12.76
CA ALA A 5 17.10 21.44 12.54
C ALA A 5 15.98 22.13 11.74
N ILE A 6 15.26 21.35 10.92
CA ILE A 6 14.15 21.78 10.06
C ILE A 6 12.77 21.71 10.74
N ALA A 7 12.70 21.34 12.02
CA ALA A 7 11.40 21.11 12.68
C ALA A 7 10.52 22.36 12.74
N SER A 8 11.11 23.54 12.96
CA SER A 8 10.37 24.82 13.02
C SER A 8 9.76 25.20 11.67
N ASP A 9 10.50 24.97 10.58
CA ASP A 9 10.04 25.27 9.22
C ASP A 9 8.86 24.35 8.85
N ILE A 10 8.97 23.06 9.18
CA ILE A 10 7.91 22.07 8.95
C ILE A 10 6.65 22.44 9.75
N ALA A 11 6.78 22.79 11.03
CA ALA A 11 5.65 23.19 11.87
C ALA A 11 4.94 24.43 11.31
N THR A 12 5.70 25.41 10.81
CA THR A 12 5.16 26.62 10.18
C THR A 12 4.39 26.29 8.91
N LEU A 13 4.94 25.42 8.05
CA LEU A 13 4.28 24.97 6.83
C LEU A 13 2.97 24.25 7.14
N PHE A 14 2.96 23.31 8.10
CA PHE A 14 1.76 22.57 8.49
C PHE A 14 0.67 23.49 9.05
N ALA A 15 1.03 24.47 9.89
CA ALA A 15 0.09 25.46 10.37
C ALA A 15 -0.57 26.25 9.23
N ALA A 16 0.20 26.62 8.19
CA ALA A 16 -0.33 27.28 7.00
C ALA A 16 -1.24 26.39 6.12
N ARG A 17 -1.28 25.07 6.36
CA ARG A 17 -2.14 24.11 5.66
C ARG A 17 -3.42 23.75 6.43
N ASN A 18 -3.72 24.46 7.52
CA ASN A 18 -4.90 24.24 8.36
C ASN A 18 -5.00 22.80 8.89
N THR A 19 -3.87 22.21 9.29
CA THR A 19 -3.82 20.89 9.91
C THR A 19 -3.91 20.99 11.43
N HIS A 20 -4.39 19.92 12.06
CA HIS A 20 -4.34 19.76 13.51
C HIS A 20 -3.08 18.99 13.89
N ALA A 21 -2.18 19.61 14.63
CA ALA A 21 -1.01 18.91 15.16
C ALA A 21 -1.46 17.82 16.15
N VAL A 22 -0.95 16.60 15.98
CA VAL A 22 -1.25 15.46 16.84
C VAL A 22 -0.01 14.91 17.50
N GLU A 23 -0.16 14.54 18.77
CA GLU A 23 0.83 13.79 19.53
C GLU A 23 0.27 12.40 19.80
N VAL A 24 0.78 11.41 19.08
CA VAL A 24 0.46 10.00 19.32
C VAL A 24 1.49 9.40 20.26
N ALA A 25 1.11 8.39 21.05
CA ALA A 25 2.06 7.71 21.95
C ALA A 25 3.15 6.96 21.15
N VAL A 26 4.35 6.81 21.72
CA VAL A 26 5.41 6.00 21.11
C VAL A 26 5.08 4.51 21.20
N LEU A 27 4.58 4.06 22.36
CA LEU A 27 4.17 2.69 22.58
C LEU A 27 2.73 2.51 22.07
N GLN A 28 2.51 1.51 21.22
CA GLN A 28 1.24 1.24 20.56
C GLN A 28 0.86 -0.24 20.68
N PRO A 29 -0.43 -0.61 20.64
CA PRO A 29 -0.85 -1.99 20.42
C PRO A 29 -0.24 -2.54 19.12
N ALA A 30 0.28 -3.76 19.13
CA ALA A 30 0.98 -4.31 17.96
C ALA A 30 0.03 -4.78 16.84
N ASP A 31 -1.13 -5.36 17.20
CA ASP A 31 -2.04 -6.04 16.26
C ASP A 31 -2.42 -5.18 15.04
N PRO A 32 -2.81 -3.90 15.18
CA PRO A 32 -3.14 -3.06 14.03
C PRO A 32 -2.02 -2.98 12.99
N PHE A 33 -0.75 -2.95 13.43
CA PHE A 33 0.38 -2.93 12.52
C PHE A 33 0.65 -4.33 11.94
N LEU A 34 0.61 -5.37 12.75
CA LEU A 34 0.88 -6.73 12.29
C LEU A 34 -0.10 -7.20 11.20
N ASP A 35 -1.32 -6.68 11.24
CA ASP A 35 -2.38 -7.00 10.28
C ASP A 35 -2.37 -6.12 9.02
N MET A 36 -1.90 -4.86 9.11
CA MET A 36 -2.04 -3.86 8.03
C MET A 36 -0.72 -3.44 7.37
N ALA A 37 0.42 -3.61 8.04
CA ALA A 37 1.70 -3.01 7.64
C ALA A 37 2.36 -3.66 6.40
N GLY A 38 1.84 -4.78 5.90
CA GLY A 38 2.53 -5.60 4.90
C GLY A 38 3.74 -6.36 5.47
N GLU A 39 4.25 -7.35 4.74
CA GLU A 39 5.31 -8.24 5.24
C GLU A 39 6.64 -7.50 5.53
N ASP A 40 7.00 -6.52 4.70
CA ASP A 40 8.29 -5.82 4.81
C ASP A 40 8.37 -4.96 6.06
N LEU A 41 7.31 -4.19 6.34
CA LEU A 41 7.27 -3.38 7.56
C LEU A 41 7.13 -4.27 8.79
N ARG A 42 6.27 -5.30 8.74
CA ARG A 42 6.05 -6.25 9.84
C ARG A 42 7.34 -6.87 10.39
N ARG A 43 8.26 -7.28 9.51
CA ARG A 43 9.56 -7.87 9.89
C ARG A 43 10.50 -6.90 10.60
N ARG A 44 10.21 -5.59 10.54
CA ARG A 44 11.07 -4.52 11.07
C ARG A 44 10.52 -3.86 12.33
N ILE A 45 9.36 -4.29 12.82
CA ILE A 45 8.73 -3.72 14.02
C ILE A 45 9.49 -4.16 15.27
N PHE A 46 9.70 -3.24 16.21
CA PHE A 46 10.14 -3.59 17.56
C PHE A 46 8.93 -3.98 18.40
N LEU A 47 8.88 -5.26 18.79
CA LEU A 47 7.82 -5.80 19.64
C LEU A 47 8.28 -5.81 21.11
N THR A 48 7.32 -5.61 22.00
CA THR A 48 7.47 -5.74 23.44
C THR A 48 6.16 -6.23 24.04
N GLU A 49 6.13 -6.41 25.36
CA GLU A 49 4.99 -6.97 26.07
C GLU A 49 4.70 -6.12 27.31
N SER A 50 3.42 -5.90 27.62
CA SER A 50 3.01 -5.27 28.88
C SER A 50 3.14 -6.25 30.05
N GLU A 51 3.06 -5.74 31.29
CA GLU A 51 2.97 -6.60 32.48
C GLU A 51 1.73 -7.52 32.49
N THR A 52 0.70 -7.18 31.70
CA THR A 52 -0.54 -7.96 31.56
C THR A 52 -0.51 -8.95 30.39
N GLY A 53 0.63 -9.08 29.70
CA GLY A 53 0.80 -9.99 28.56
C GLY A 53 0.31 -9.45 27.21
N GLN A 54 -0.02 -8.16 27.13
CA GLN A 54 -0.45 -7.54 25.88
C GLN A 54 0.76 -7.32 24.96
N THR A 55 0.66 -7.75 23.70
CA THR A 55 1.70 -7.47 22.71
C THR A 55 1.63 -6.00 22.28
N LEU A 56 2.74 -5.30 22.49
CA LEU A 56 2.92 -3.89 22.16
C LEU A 56 4.05 -3.73 21.14
N CYS A 57 4.14 -2.55 20.55
CA CYS A 57 5.25 -2.17 19.69
C CYS A 57 5.65 -0.72 19.89
N LEU A 58 6.91 -0.42 19.59
CA LEU A 58 7.29 0.97 19.32
C LEU A 58 6.72 1.34 17.95
N ARG A 59 6.03 2.48 17.86
CA ARG A 59 5.35 2.90 16.63
C ARG A 59 6.34 2.88 15.44
N PRO A 60 6.05 2.12 14.38
CA PRO A 60 6.91 2.08 13.20
C PRO A 60 6.60 3.23 12.21
N GLU A 61 5.43 3.85 12.35
CA GLU A 61 4.87 4.90 11.49
C GLU A 61 3.72 5.64 12.24
N PHE A 62 3.13 6.67 11.63
CA PHE A 62 2.14 7.56 12.26
C PHE A 62 0.69 7.37 11.78
N THR A 63 0.46 6.87 10.58
CA THR A 63 -0.86 6.76 9.92
C THR A 63 -1.84 5.96 10.78
N ILE A 64 -1.47 4.76 11.22
CA ILE A 64 -2.34 3.88 12.02
C ILE A 64 -2.66 4.53 13.37
N PRO A 65 -1.69 5.02 14.17
CA PRO A 65 -1.97 5.75 15.40
C PRO A 65 -2.91 6.96 15.20
N VAL A 66 -2.70 7.75 14.15
CA VAL A 66 -3.54 8.92 13.86
C VAL A 66 -4.97 8.49 13.50
N CYS A 67 -5.12 7.42 12.72
CA CYS A 67 -6.43 6.85 12.40
C CYS A 67 -7.15 6.32 13.64
N LEU A 68 -6.44 5.61 14.52
CA LEU A 68 -6.99 5.09 15.78
C LEU A 68 -7.44 6.22 16.71
N ASP A 69 -6.65 7.28 16.83
CA ASP A 69 -6.99 8.45 17.65
C ASP A 69 -8.20 9.22 17.07
N HIS A 70 -8.28 9.36 15.74
CA HIS A 70 -9.46 9.91 15.06
C HIS A 70 -10.75 9.10 15.37
N ILE A 71 -10.66 7.77 15.32
CA ILE A 71 -11.79 6.89 15.63
C ILE A 71 -12.18 7.00 17.11
N ALA A 72 -11.20 6.96 18.02
CA ALA A 72 -11.42 7.01 19.46
C ALA A 72 -12.02 8.35 19.92
N SER A 73 -11.54 9.45 19.35
CA SER A 73 -12.04 10.81 19.63
C SER A 73 -13.40 11.11 19.02
N GLN A 74 -13.87 10.28 18.08
CA GLN A 74 -15.11 10.50 17.31
C GLN A 74 -15.15 11.88 16.64
N ALA A 75 -13.99 12.38 16.21
CA ALA A 75 -13.90 13.67 15.55
C ALA A 75 -14.65 13.67 14.21
N GLY A 76 -15.29 14.80 13.89
CA GLY A 76 -15.97 14.97 12.60
C GLY A 76 -14.99 15.02 11.42
N THR A 77 -15.46 14.57 10.25
CA THR A 77 -14.77 14.64 8.95
C THR A 77 -15.44 15.66 8.02
N PRO A 78 -14.73 16.24 7.03
CA PRO A 78 -13.30 16.03 6.73
C PRO A 78 -12.39 16.67 7.79
N ARG A 79 -11.22 16.06 8.02
CA ARG A 79 -10.25 16.55 9.00
C ARG A 79 -8.82 16.21 8.59
N ARG A 80 -7.92 17.18 8.74
CA ARG A 80 -6.50 17.06 8.41
C ARG A 80 -5.67 17.08 9.68
N TYR A 81 -4.76 16.12 9.81
CA TYR A 81 -3.87 15.96 10.94
C TYR A 81 -2.43 16.08 10.47
N SER A 82 -1.55 16.67 11.27
CA SER A 82 -0.11 16.74 10.99
C SER A 82 0.69 16.24 12.19
N TYR A 83 1.82 15.60 11.92
CA TYR A 83 2.70 15.07 12.94
C TYR A 83 4.17 15.37 12.62
N LEU A 84 4.98 15.43 13.67
CA LEU A 84 6.43 15.43 13.59
C LEU A 84 6.96 14.70 14.82
N GLY A 85 7.71 13.62 14.63
CA GLY A 85 8.29 12.88 15.75
C GLY A 85 9.03 11.61 15.36
N GLU A 86 9.58 10.93 16.36
CA GLU A 86 10.38 9.72 16.19
C GLU A 86 9.51 8.50 15.84
N VAL A 87 10.03 7.63 15.00
CA VAL A 87 9.50 6.30 14.70
C VAL A 87 10.63 5.27 14.81
N PHE A 88 10.26 4.01 15.02
CA PHE A 88 11.19 2.96 15.36
C PHE A 88 11.06 1.77 14.40
N ARG A 89 12.13 1.46 13.67
CA ARG A 89 12.17 0.32 12.75
C ARG A 89 13.57 -0.29 12.75
N GLN A 90 13.65 -1.62 12.74
CA GLN A 90 14.89 -2.32 12.44
C GLN A 90 15.34 -1.95 11.03
N ARG A 91 16.59 -1.50 10.89
CA ARG A 91 17.21 -1.14 9.61
C ARG A 91 18.54 -1.89 9.46
N ARG A 92 18.91 -2.21 8.22
CA ARG A 92 20.23 -2.80 7.92
C ARG A 92 21.36 -1.80 8.13
N GLU A 93 21.08 -0.52 7.91
CA GLU A 93 22.02 0.59 8.00
C GLU A 93 21.36 1.79 8.70
N GLY A 94 22.17 2.57 9.43
CA GLY A 94 21.72 3.73 10.19
C GLY A 94 21.07 3.39 11.54
N GLY A 95 20.52 4.42 12.20
CA GLY A 95 19.81 4.27 13.47
C GLY A 95 18.44 3.60 13.33
N ASN A 96 18.05 2.86 14.36
CA ASN A 96 16.74 2.21 14.45
C ASN A 96 15.61 3.18 14.83
N GLU A 97 15.98 4.39 15.26
CA GLU A 97 15.12 5.50 15.62
C GLU A 97 15.43 6.67 14.69
N PHE A 98 14.41 7.32 14.16
CA PHE A 98 14.55 8.46 13.25
C PHE A 98 13.25 9.25 13.18
N PHE A 99 13.31 10.51 12.74
CA PHE A 99 12.14 11.36 12.65
C PHE A 99 11.38 11.20 11.33
N GLN A 100 10.06 11.26 11.45
CA GLN A 100 9.15 11.47 10.34
C GLN A 100 8.27 12.69 10.61
N ALA A 101 7.85 13.34 9.53
CA ALA A 101 6.81 14.36 9.55
C ALA A 101 5.83 14.11 8.42
N GLY A 102 4.57 14.49 8.56
CA GLY A 102 3.57 14.17 7.55
C GLY A 102 2.20 14.75 7.85
N ILE A 103 1.28 14.53 6.90
CA ILE A 103 -0.12 14.94 6.99
C ILE A 103 -1.00 13.73 6.63
N GLU A 104 -2.05 13.51 7.43
CA GLU A 104 -3.16 12.60 7.10
C GLU A 104 -4.44 13.41 6.86
N ASP A 105 -5.06 13.24 5.69
CA ASP A 105 -6.32 13.87 5.28
C ASP A 105 -7.43 12.81 5.30
N LEU A 106 -8.37 12.95 6.24
CA LEU A 106 -9.38 11.95 6.55
C LEU A 106 -10.78 12.45 6.23
N GLY A 107 -11.49 11.69 5.41
CA GLY A 107 -12.93 11.84 5.14
C GLY A 107 -13.31 12.84 4.06
N ASP A 108 -12.35 13.43 3.33
CA ASP A 108 -12.65 14.20 2.13
C ASP A 108 -13.16 13.26 1.01
N ARG A 109 -14.30 13.63 0.42
CA ARG A 109 -14.98 12.84 -0.63
C ARG A 109 -14.55 13.27 -2.03
N ASP A 110 -13.98 14.46 -2.19
CA ASP A 110 -13.29 14.83 -3.42
C ASP A 110 -11.90 14.20 -3.41
N THR A 111 -11.86 12.92 -3.76
CA THR A 111 -10.63 12.12 -3.65
C THR A 111 -9.55 12.61 -4.60
N ALA A 112 -9.91 13.11 -5.78
CA ALA A 112 -8.98 13.70 -6.73
C ALA A 112 -8.29 14.95 -6.15
N ALA A 113 -9.06 15.87 -5.56
CA ALA A 113 -8.51 17.06 -4.92
C ALA A 113 -7.68 16.72 -3.66
N ALA A 114 -8.12 15.76 -2.85
CA ALA A 114 -7.39 15.33 -1.67
C ALA A 114 -6.05 14.64 -2.02
N ASP A 115 -6.05 13.80 -3.05
CA ASP A 115 -4.87 13.13 -3.57
C ASP A 115 -3.84 14.14 -4.09
N ALA A 116 -4.29 15.08 -4.94
CA ALA A 116 -3.47 16.16 -5.48
C ALA A 116 -2.86 17.03 -4.36
N ARG A 117 -3.68 17.39 -3.36
CA ARG A 117 -3.25 18.18 -2.20
C ARG A 117 -2.20 17.46 -1.36
N SER A 118 -2.34 16.15 -1.14
CA SER A 118 -1.36 15.34 -0.40
C SER A 118 0.01 15.35 -1.09
N LEU A 119 0.03 15.12 -2.41
CA LEU A 119 1.27 15.20 -3.19
C LEU A 119 1.87 16.61 -3.18
N ALA A 120 1.05 17.65 -3.37
CA ALA A 120 1.50 19.04 -3.37
C ALA A 120 2.09 19.47 -2.03
N ASP A 121 1.50 19.04 -0.91
CA ASP A 121 2.02 19.33 0.43
C ASP A 121 3.35 18.61 0.70
N ALA A 122 3.50 17.35 0.25
CA ALA A 122 4.76 16.63 0.33
C ALA A 122 5.86 17.31 -0.49
N HIS A 123 5.55 17.69 -1.73
CA HIS A 123 6.47 18.40 -2.62
C HIS A 123 6.86 19.76 -2.03
N ALA A 124 5.90 20.57 -1.58
CA ALA A 124 6.15 21.87 -0.98
C ALA A 124 7.03 21.79 0.28
N LEU A 125 6.84 20.76 1.12
CA LEU A 125 7.70 20.51 2.27
C LEU A 125 9.13 20.27 1.82
N LEU A 126 9.35 19.35 0.88
CA LEU A 126 10.69 19.04 0.37
C LEU A 126 11.35 20.25 -0.28
N SER A 127 10.64 21.01 -1.11
CA SER A 127 11.16 22.24 -1.72
C SER A 127 11.56 23.31 -0.69
N LEU A 128 10.83 23.40 0.43
CA LEU A 128 11.15 24.32 1.52
C LEU A 128 12.46 23.92 2.23
N VAL A 129 12.64 22.63 2.52
CA VAL A 129 13.78 22.15 3.34
C VAL A 129 15.02 21.81 2.52
N LEU A 130 14.88 21.65 1.20
CA LEU A 130 15.95 21.39 0.23
C LEU A 130 15.91 22.41 -0.92
N PRO A 131 16.12 23.71 -0.63
CA PRO A 131 16.03 24.75 -1.66
C PRO A 131 17.04 24.52 -2.78
N GLY A 132 16.58 24.62 -4.02
CA GLY A 132 17.41 24.45 -5.22
C GLY A 132 17.79 23.01 -5.57
N ARG A 133 17.32 22.00 -4.80
CA ARG A 133 17.45 20.60 -5.18
C ARG A 133 16.28 20.22 -6.09
N GLU A 134 16.59 19.65 -7.26
CA GLU A 134 15.59 19.04 -8.13
C GLU A 134 15.01 17.79 -7.46
N LEU A 135 13.69 17.62 -7.57
CA LEU A 135 12.93 16.52 -6.99
C LEU A 135 12.38 15.63 -8.10
N ALA A 136 12.52 14.32 -7.95
CA ALA A 136 11.89 13.32 -8.81
C ALA A 136 10.63 12.80 -8.12
N VAL A 137 9.49 12.84 -8.81
CA VAL A 137 8.24 12.27 -8.31
C VAL A 137 7.85 11.06 -9.16
N THR A 138 7.57 9.94 -8.52
CA THR A 138 7.01 8.74 -9.16
C THR A 138 5.62 8.49 -8.61
N LEU A 139 4.64 8.35 -9.49
CA LEU A 139 3.25 8.04 -9.19
C LEU A 139 2.88 6.65 -9.69
N GLY A 140 2.01 6.00 -8.93
CA GLY A 140 1.34 4.77 -9.33
C GLY A 140 -0.11 4.79 -8.86
N ASP A 141 -0.93 3.87 -9.38
CA ASP A 141 -2.35 3.82 -9.02
C ASP A 141 -2.88 2.38 -8.96
N GLN A 142 -3.16 1.92 -7.75
CA GLN A 142 -3.72 0.61 -7.52
C GLN A 142 -5.15 0.45 -8.06
N THR A 143 -5.95 1.53 -8.12
CA THR A 143 -7.31 1.45 -8.70
C THR A 143 -7.27 1.19 -10.20
N ILE A 144 -6.32 1.80 -10.93
CA ILE A 144 -6.11 1.54 -12.34
C ILE A 144 -5.63 0.11 -12.55
N PHE A 145 -4.66 -0.36 -11.76
CA PHE A 145 -4.19 -1.73 -11.83
C PHE A 145 -5.33 -2.74 -11.59
N GLU A 146 -6.10 -2.57 -10.50
CA GLU A 146 -7.25 -3.43 -10.20
C GLU A 146 -8.32 -3.41 -11.31
N ALA A 147 -8.55 -2.25 -11.95
CA ALA A 147 -9.47 -2.11 -13.08
C ALA A 147 -8.97 -2.88 -14.32
N VAL A 148 -7.68 -2.82 -14.63
CA VAL A 148 -7.07 -3.62 -15.71
C VAL A 148 -7.22 -5.12 -15.42
N LEU A 149 -6.91 -5.56 -14.19
CA LEU A 149 -7.06 -6.97 -13.82
C LEU A 149 -8.51 -7.44 -13.92
N ALA A 150 -9.48 -6.58 -13.58
CA ALA A 150 -10.90 -6.87 -13.73
C ALA A 150 -11.32 -6.96 -15.21
N ALA A 151 -10.88 -6.01 -16.04
CA ALA A 151 -11.20 -5.95 -17.46
C ALA A 151 -10.60 -7.14 -18.25
N LEU A 152 -9.44 -7.65 -17.82
CA LEU A 152 -8.81 -8.86 -18.38
C LEU A 152 -9.57 -10.16 -18.04
N GLY A 153 -10.61 -10.11 -17.21
CA GLY A 153 -11.43 -11.28 -16.87
C GLY A 153 -10.72 -12.29 -15.95
N LEU A 154 -9.65 -11.89 -15.26
CA LEU A 154 -8.92 -12.75 -14.32
C LEU A 154 -9.83 -13.24 -13.20
N PRO A 155 -9.72 -14.50 -12.74
CA PRO A 155 -10.46 -14.97 -11.56
C PRO A 155 -10.16 -14.13 -10.32
N ARG A 156 -11.14 -14.04 -9.41
CA ARG A 156 -11.04 -13.21 -8.20
C ARG A 156 -9.76 -13.45 -7.40
N GLY A 157 -9.37 -14.70 -7.16
CA GLY A 157 -8.17 -14.97 -6.37
C GLY A 157 -6.86 -14.56 -7.06
N TRP A 158 -6.79 -14.59 -8.40
CA TRP A 158 -5.64 -14.05 -9.13
C TRP A 158 -5.61 -12.53 -9.07
N ARG A 159 -6.77 -11.88 -9.21
CA ARG A 159 -6.86 -10.42 -9.02
C ARG A 159 -6.38 -10.02 -7.63
N MET A 160 -6.84 -10.71 -6.58
CA MET A 160 -6.40 -10.46 -5.21
C MET A 160 -4.90 -10.73 -5.00
N ARG A 161 -4.38 -11.82 -5.58
CA ARG A 161 -2.96 -12.17 -5.48
C ARG A 161 -2.07 -11.11 -6.14
N LEU A 162 -2.42 -10.69 -7.36
CA LEU A 162 -1.67 -9.67 -8.09
C LEU A 162 -1.80 -8.29 -7.42
N ALA A 163 -2.99 -7.88 -6.99
CA ALA A 163 -3.20 -6.62 -6.27
C ALA A 163 -2.35 -6.55 -5.00
N ARG A 164 -2.26 -7.65 -4.22
CA ARG A 164 -1.38 -7.72 -3.05
C ARG A 164 0.10 -7.69 -3.41
N ALA A 165 0.48 -8.22 -4.55
CA ALA A 165 1.87 -8.25 -5.01
C ALA A 165 2.32 -6.91 -5.63
N PHE A 166 1.38 -6.05 -6.04
CA PHE A 166 1.66 -4.80 -6.76
C PHE A 166 2.63 -3.88 -6.02
N GLY A 167 2.57 -3.87 -4.68
CA GLY A 167 3.47 -3.08 -3.83
C GLY A 167 4.92 -3.57 -3.74
N SER A 168 5.24 -4.72 -4.35
CA SER A 168 6.55 -5.36 -4.28
C SER A 168 6.92 -5.97 -5.62
N ALA A 169 7.83 -5.31 -6.36
CA ALA A 169 8.25 -5.77 -7.68
C ALA A 169 8.69 -7.26 -7.70
N PRO A 170 9.48 -7.77 -6.73
CA PRO A 170 9.82 -9.19 -6.68
C PRO A 170 8.59 -10.10 -6.50
N MET A 171 7.61 -9.70 -5.69
CA MET A 171 6.38 -10.47 -5.51
C MET A 171 5.49 -10.42 -6.76
N LEU A 172 5.42 -9.27 -7.41
CA LEU A 172 4.65 -9.09 -8.65
C LEU A 172 5.25 -9.94 -9.77
N GLU A 173 6.57 -9.89 -9.96
CA GLU A 173 7.28 -10.75 -10.90
C GLU A 173 7.03 -12.24 -10.63
N ALA A 174 7.13 -12.67 -9.37
CA ALA A 174 6.85 -14.05 -8.99
C ALA A 174 5.38 -14.44 -9.25
N ALA A 175 4.42 -13.54 -8.97
CA ALA A 175 3.01 -13.78 -9.23
C ALA A 175 2.71 -13.85 -10.74
N LEU A 176 3.34 -13.00 -11.55
CA LEU A 176 3.23 -13.03 -13.02
C LEU A 176 3.88 -14.29 -13.61
N ALA A 177 5.02 -14.72 -13.07
CA ALA A 177 5.68 -15.97 -13.47
C ALA A 177 4.81 -17.18 -13.17
N ASP A 178 4.21 -17.25 -11.97
CA ASP A 178 3.26 -18.30 -11.61
C ASP A 178 2.00 -18.29 -12.48
N LEU A 179 1.53 -17.10 -12.90
CA LEU A 179 0.37 -16.97 -13.76
C LEU A 179 0.65 -17.44 -15.20
N ALA A 180 1.86 -17.16 -15.70
CA ALA A 180 2.31 -17.61 -17.01
C ALA A 180 2.59 -19.12 -17.03
N ASN A 181 3.22 -19.63 -15.97
CA ASN A 181 3.69 -21.00 -15.85
C ASN A 181 3.31 -21.55 -14.47
N PRO A 182 2.04 -21.94 -14.24
CA PRO A 182 1.63 -22.46 -12.94
C PRO A 182 2.46 -23.69 -12.57
N PRO A 183 3.08 -23.71 -11.37
CA PRO A 183 3.97 -24.79 -10.98
C PRO A 183 3.24 -26.13 -11.01
N ARG A 184 3.76 -27.08 -11.80
CA ARG A 184 3.32 -28.48 -11.76
C ARG A 184 3.86 -29.11 -10.48
N ASN A 185 2.99 -29.24 -9.48
CA ASN A 185 3.18 -29.93 -8.20
C ASN A 185 4.15 -29.32 -7.18
N SER A 186 3.59 -29.06 -5.99
CA SER A 186 4.27 -29.22 -4.71
C SER A 186 3.36 -30.04 -3.79
N GLN A 187 3.54 -31.37 -3.81
CA GLN A 187 3.06 -32.37 -2.85
C GLN A 187 1.66 -32.16 -2.23
N ILE A 188 0.59 -32.37 -3.01
CA ILE A 188 -0.65 -32.91 -2.42
C ILE A 188 -0.64 -34.40 -2.78
N ALA A 189 -0.49 -35.27 -1.78
CA ALA A 189 -0.37 -36.70 -1.98
C ALA A 189 -1.73 -37.34 -2.31
N GLY A 190 -1.76 -38.23 -3.30
CA GLY A 190 -2.83 -39.22 -3.50
C GLY A 190 -4.26 -38.66 -3.43
N ALA A 191 -5.08 -39.26 -2.57
CA ALA A 191 -6.52 -39.02 -2.46
C ALA A 191 -6.90 -37.54 -2.25
N VAL A 192 -6.09 -36.76 -1.53
CA VAL A 192 -6.34 -35.32 -1.31
C VAL A 192 -6.30 -34.55 -2.63
N ALA A 193 -5.42 -34.91 -3.57
CA ALA A 193 -5.31 -34.23 -4.85
C ALA A 193 -6.55 -34.48 -5.72
N ALA A 194 -7.10 -35.70 -5.70
CA ALA A 194 -8.34 -36.04 -6.40
C ALA A 194 -9.54 -35.28 -5.82
N LEU A 195 -9.70 -35.29 -4.49
CA LEU A 195 -10.78 -34.57 -3.81
C LEU A 195 -10.73 -33.05 -4.04
N VAL A 196 -9.51 -32.50 -4.10
CA VAL A 196 -9.29 -31.09 -4.42
C VAL A 196 -9.62 -30.77 -5.88
N LEU A 197 -9.31 -31.67 -6.82
CA LEU A 197 -9.65 -31.52 -8.25
C LEU A 197 -11.15 -31.63 -8.50
N ASP A 198 -11.83 -32.53 -7.79
CA ASP A 198 -13.27 -32.74 -7.91
C ASP A 198 -14.09 -31.66 -7.19
N GLY A 199 -13.44 -30.78 -6.41
CA GLY A 199 -14.09 -29.72 -5.64
C GLY A 199 -14.99 -30.27 -4.52
N ASP A 200 -14.79 -31.53 -4.10
CA ASP A 200 -15.62 -32.20 -3.11
C ASP A 200 -15.26 -31.71 -1.70
N LEU A 201 -15.89 -30.60 -1.31
CA LEU A 201 -15.67 -29.96 -0.02
C LEU A 201 -15.99 -30.89 1.15
N GLU A 202 -17.04 -31.72 1.02
CA GLU A 202 -17.50 -32.58 2.11
C GLU A 202 -16.51 -33.72 2.35
N ALA A 203 -16.15 -34.45 1.28
CA ALA A 203 -15.19 -35.54 1.37
C ALA A 203 -13.78 -35.05 1.74
N LEU A 204 -13.36 -33.89 1.22
CA LEU A 204 -12.08 -33.29 1.58
C LEU A 204 -12.04 -32.84 3.05
N SER A 205 -13.13 -32.24 3.55
CA SER A 205 -13.23 -31.84 4.96
C SER A 205 -13.18 -33.06 5.89
N ALA A 206 -13.89 -34.14 5.53
CA ALA A 206 -13.87 -35.39 6.28
C ALA A 206 -12.47 -36.03 6.29
N HIS A 207 -11.78 -36.03 5.15
CA HIS A 207 -10.41 -36.54 5.05
C HIS A 207 -9.43 -35.75 5.92
N ILE A 208 -9.53 -34.41 5.93
CA ILE A 208 -8.68 -33.55 6.77
C ILE A 208 -8.99 -33.76 8.24
N ALA A 209 -10.28 -33.88 8.62
CA ALA A 209 -10.67 -34.15 10.00
C ALA A 209 -10.07 -35.47 10.53
N GLY A 210 -10.13 -36.54 9.73
CA GLY A 210 -9.51 -37.83 10.08
C GLY A 210 -7.99 -37.72 10.26
N GLY A 211 -7.29 -37.03 9.35
CA GLY A 211 -5.84 -36.82 9.47
C GLY A 211 -5.44 -35.96 10.68
N MET A 212 -6.28 -35.00 11.08
CA MET A 212 -6.05 -34.21 12.30
C MET A 212 -6.22 -35.07 13.56
N GLU A 213 -7.23 -35.94 13.59
CA GLU A 213 -7.47 -36.86 14.70
C GLU A 213 -6.33 -37.87 14.86
N GLU A 214 -5.87 -38.47 13.76
CA GLU A 214 -4.71 -39.38 13.75
C GLU A 214 -3.41 -38.71 14.23
N ALA A 215 -3.25 -37.42 13.96
CA ALA A 215 -2.10 -36.62 14.41
C ALA A 215 -2.24 -36.05 15.83
N GLY A 216 -3.37 -36.30 16.51
CA GLY A 216 -3.66 -35.76 17.85
C GLY A 216 -3.88 -34.23 17.89
N LEU A 217 -4.26 -33.64 16.75
CA LEU A 217 -4.55 -32.21 16.62
C LEU A 217 -6.03 -31.93 16.88
N SER A 218 -6.34 -30.89 17.66
CA SER A 218 -7.73 -30.50 17.92
C SER A 218 -8.36 -29.81 16.71
N ALA A 219 -9.55 -30.29 16.30
CA ALA A 219 -10.35 -29.68 15.25
C ALA A 219 -10.92 -28.29 15.62
N THR A 220 -10.80 -27.87 16.88
CA THR A 220 -11.31 -26.58 17.39
C THR A 220 -10.21 -25.54 17.66
N ALA A 221 -8.94 -25.95 17.63
CA ALA A 221 -7.80 -25.05 17.83
C ALA A 221 -7.20 -24.66 16.48
N GLY A 222 -7.47 -23.44 16.00
CA GLY A 222 -6.96 -22.93 14.72
C GLY A 222 -8.02 -22.92 13.61
N ARG A 223 -7.65 -23.35 12.40
CA ARG A 223 -8.56 -23.41 11.25
C ARG A 223 -9.36 -24.71 11.29
N SER A 224 -10.66 -24.63 11.06
CA SER A 224 -11.51 -25.82 10.95
C SER A 224 -11.17 -26.65 9.70
N PRO A 225 -11.42 -27.97 9.70
CA PRO A 225 -11.20 -28.83 8.52
C PRO A 225 -11.90 -28.30 7.26
N SER A 226 -13.10 -27.73 7.40
CA SER A 226 -13.84 -27.15 6.28
C SER A 226 -13.22 -25.86 5.73
N GLU A 227 -12.63 -25.02 6.59
CA GLU A 227 -11.85 -23.85 6.15
C GLU A 227 -10.54 -24.24 5.47
N ILE A 228 -9.89 -25.32 5.92
CA ILE A 228 -8.68 -25.85 5.28
C ILE A 228 -9.05 -26.44 3.91
N ALA A 229 -10.10 -27.26 3.83
CA ALA A 229 -10.60 -27.86 2.60
C ALA A 229 -10.96 -26.80 1.55
N ARG A 230 -11.74 -25.79 1.94
CA ARG A 230 -12.11 -24.67 1.05
C ARG A 230 -10.87 -23.96 0.51
N ARG A 231 -9.90 -23.66 1.37
CA ARG A 231 -8.63 -23.02 0.96
C ARG A 231 -7.80 -23.88 0.01
N LEU A 232 -7.80 -25.21 0.18
CA LEU A 232 -7.09 -26.12 -0.71
C LEU A 232 -7.73 -26.17 -2.10
N ILE A 233 -9.06 -26.23 -2.17
CA ILE A 233 -9.83 -26.17 -3.42
C ILE A 233 -9.60 -24.82 -4.12
N GLU A 234 -9.80 -23.70 -3.42
CA GLU A 234 -9.53 -22.35 -3.95
C GLU A 234 -8.09 -22.23 -4.48
N LYS A 235 -7.11 -22.76 -3.74
CA LYS A 235 -5.69 -22.74 -4.16
C LYS A 235 -5.44 -23.59 -5.41
N ALA A 236 -6.17 -24.69 -5.60
CA ALA A 236 -6.05 -25.54 -6.78
C ALA A 236 -6.75 -24.96 -8.02
N GLU A 237 -7.95 -24.40 -7.85
CA GLU A 237 -8.66 -23.67 -8.91
C GLU A 237 -7.83 -22.49 -9.42
N LEU A 238 -7.20 -21.73 -8.52
CA LEU A 238 -6.29 -20.66 -8.93
C LEU A 238 -5.10 -21.17 -9.74
N ARG A 239 -4.60 -22.38 -9.46
CA ARG A 239 -3.47 -22.97 -10.19
C ARG A 239 -3.84 -23.50 -11.59
N SER A 240 -5.11 -23.84 -11.84
CA SER A 240 -5.55 -24.37 -13.13
C SER A 240 -5.80 -23.26 -14.16
N VAL A 241 -6.07 -22.03 -13.70
CA VAL A 241 -6.32 -20.89 -14.57
C VAL A 241 -5.02 -20.34 -15.15
N ARG A 242 -4.98 -20.29 -16.48
CA ARG A 242 -3.96 -19.55 -17.25
C ARG A 242 -4.63 -18.37 -17.92
N LEU A 243 -3.92 -17.25 -18.00
CA LEU A 243 -4.31 -16.19 -18.92
C LEU A 243 -4.15 -16.66 -20.37
N SER A 244 -4.99 -16.14 -21.27
CA SER A 244 -4.68 -16.22 -22.68
C SER A 244 -3.40 -15.44 -22.98
N ASN A 245 -2.71 -15.77 -24.07
CA ASN A 245 -1.50 -15.06 -24.46
C ASN A 245 -1.77 -13.57 -24.66
N GLU A 246 -2.95 -13.23 -25.17
CA GLU A 246 -3.42 -11.87 -25.39
C GLU A 246 -3.60 -11.12 -24.06
N ALA A 247 -4.27 -11.73 -23.08
CA ALA A 247 -4.49 -11.11 -21.78
C ALA A 247 -3.17 -10.93 -20.99
N PHE A 248 -2.25 -11.89 -21.10
CA PHE A 248 -0.94 -11.76 -20.49
C PHE A 248 -0.07 -10.70 -21.18
N ALA A 249 -0.14 -10.61 -22.52
CA ALA A 249 0.53 -9.56 -23.29
C ALA A 249 -0.03 -8.17 -22.93
N ALA A 250 -1.36 -8.04 -22.80
CA ALA A 250 -2.01 -6.80 -22.36
C ALA A 250 -1.58 -6.40 -20.94
N LEU A 251 -1.49 -7.35 -20.00
CA LEU A 251 -1.00 -7.07 -18.65
C LEU A 251 0.45 -6.58 -18.64
N LYS A 252 1.33 -7.18 -19.46
CA LYS A 252 2.70 -6.68 -19.62
C LYS A 252 2.75 -5.31 -20.29
N GLY A 253 1.90 -5.09 -21.30
CA GLY A 253 1.78 -3.81 -21.98
C GLY A 253 1.37 -2.69 -21.01
N PHE A 254 0.40 -2.97 -20.13
CA PHE A 254 0.03 -2.07 -19.04
C PHE A 254 1.21 -1.78 -18.11
N LEU A 255 1.86 -2.82 -17.58
CA LEU A 255 2.98 -2.67 -16.63
C LEU A 255 4.23 -2.01 -17.24
N ALA A 256 4.29 -1.86 -18.57
CA ALA A 256 5.37 -1.17 -19.26
C ALA A 256 5.08 0.32 -19.48
N ILE A 257 3.92 0.83 -19.07
CA ILE A 257 3.60 2.26 -19.14
C ILE A 257 4.39 2.99 -18.06
N ASP A 258 5.43 3.68 -18.49
CA ASP A 258 6.19 4.66 -17.69
C ASP A 258 6.31 5.93 -18.55
N VAL A 259 5.52 6.94 -18.20
CA VAL A 259 5.38 8.18 -18.99
C VAL A 259 5.19 9.39 -18.06
N PRO A 260 5.49 10.61 -18.52
CA PRO A 260 5.16 11.81 -17.75
C PRO A 260 3.65 11.94 -17.50
N LEU A 261 3.28 12.50 -16.34
CA LEU A 261 1.89 12.55 -15.86
C LEU A 261 0.95 13.30 -16.80
N ASP A 262 1.43 14.32 -17.51
CA ASP A 262 0.66 15.07 -18.51
C ASP A 262 0.15 14.21 -19.69
N SER A 263 0.86 13.13 -19.98
CA SER A 263 0.55 12.17 -21.05
C SER A 263 -0.09 10.87 -20.54
N ALA A 264 -0.04 10.62 -19.23
CA ALA A 264 -0.42 9.35 -18.61
C ALA A 264 -1.89 8.97 -18.86
N ALA A 265 -2.84 9.90 -18.72
CA ALA A 265 -4.25 9.60 -18.96
C ALA A 265 -4.51 9.21 -20.42
N GLY A 266 -3.82 9.86 -21.37
CA GLY A 266 -3.88 9.53 -22.79
C GLY A 266 -3.23 8.18 -23.11
N ALA A 267 -2.10 7.86 -22.47
CA ALA A 267 -1.43 6.58 -22.60
C ALA A 267 -2.30 5.42 -22.09
N LEU A 268 -2.93 5.58 -20.91
CA LEU A 268 -3.87 4.60 -20.36
C LEU A 268 -5.10 4.40 -21.25
N ALA A 269 -5.66 5.48 -21.80
CA ALA A 269 -6.79 5.41 -22.72
C ALA A 269 -6.43 4.68 -24.02
N SER A 270 -5.25 4.97 -24.58
CA SER A 270 -4.75 4.32 -25.80
C SER A 270 -4.49 2.83 -25.57
N PHE A 271 -3.83 2.50 -24.47
CA PHE A 271 -3.63 1.11 -24.04
C PHE A 271 -4.97 0.37 -23.91
N ALA A 272 -5.95 0.95 -23.23
CA ALA A 272 -7.25 0.32 -23.03
C ALA A 272 -7.95 0.06 -24.37
N ALA A 273 -7.91 1.02 -25.31
CA ALA A 273 -8.48 0.86 -26.64
C ALA A 273 -7.79 -0.25 -27.45
N ASP A 274 -6.46 -0.28 -27.47
CA ASP A 274 -5.67 -1.27 -28.21
C ASP A 274 -5.87 -2.69 -27.66
N ALA A 275 -6.01 -2.82 -26.34
CA ALA A 275 -6.27 -4.09 -25.67
C ALA A 275 -7.77 -4.48 -25.66
N GLY A 276 -8.67 -3.64 -26.18
CA GLY A 276 -10.12 -3.87 -26.17
C GLY A 276 -10.73 -3.87 -24.75
N LEU A 277 -10.13 -3.14 -23.81
CA LEU A 277 -10.53 -3.05 -22.41
C LEU A 277 -11.35 -1.79 -22.14
N SER A 278 -12.25 -1.87 -21.16
CA SER A 278 -12.94 -0.70 -20.61
C SER A 278 -12.54 -0.49 -19.16
N LEU A 279 -11.88 0.64 -18.89
CA LEU A 279 -11.44 1.02 -17.55
C LEU A 279 -12.47 1.91 -16.82
N GLY A 280 -13.46 2.45 -17.54
CA GLY A 280 -14.58 3.22 -17.00
C GLY A 280 -14.16 4.30 -15.99
N THR A 281 -14.87 4.32 -14.86
CA THR A 281 -14.66 5.31 -13.79
C THR A 281 -13.25 5.31 -13.21
N ALA A 282 -12.48 4.22 -13.31
CA ALA A 282 -11.09 4.23 -12.83
C ALA A 282 -10.23 5.21 -13.65
N LEU A 283 -10.37 5.21 -14.98
CA LEU A 283 -9.67 6.14 -15.86
C LEU A 283 -10.18 7.58 -15.71
N GLU A 284 -11.49 7.76 -15.53
CA GLU A 284 -12.08 9.08 -15.25
C GLU A 284 -11.53 9.69 -13.96
N ASN A 285 -11.46 8.89 -12.88
CA ASN A 285 -10.91 9.32 -11.59
C ASN A 285 -9.40 9.62 -11.68
N PHE A 286 -8.65 8.82 -12.43
CA PHE A 286 -7.23 9.08 -12.67
C PHE A 286 -7.03 10.41 -13.42
N ALA A 287 -7.81 10.65 -14.48
CA ALA A 287 -7.74 11.90 -15.23
C ALA A 287 -8.13 13.12 -14.37
N ALA A 288 -9.18 12.99 -13.55
CA ALA A 288 -9.59 14.03 -12.60
C ALA A 288 -8.48 14.36 -11.59
N ARG A 289 -7.76 13.34 -11.10
CA ARG A 289 -6.61 13.54 -10.22
C ARG A 289 -5.44 14.22 -10.93
N ALA A 290 -5.10 13.81 -12.15
CA ALA A 290 -4.04 14.46 -12.93
C ALA A 290 -4.35 15.95 -13.15
N ALA A 291 -5.59 16.28 -13.50
CA ALA A 291 -6.04 17.68 -13.62
C ALA A 291 -5.99 18.44 -12.29
N ALA A 292 -6.34 17.80 -11.16
CA ALA A 292 -6.23 18.42 -9.85
C ALA A 292 -4.76 18.69 -9.46
N ILE A 293 -3.84 17.77 -9.77
CA ILE A 293 -2.39 17.94 -9.57
C ILE A 293 -1.88 19.13 -10.40
N GLU A 294 -2.26 19.21 -11.68
CA GLU A 294 -1.91 20.33 -12.57
C GLU A 294 -2.43 21.67 -12.02
N SER A 295 -3.67 21.70 -11.51
CA SER A 295 -4.28 22.92 -10.96
C SER A 295 -3.56 23.48 -9.73
N LEU A 296 -2.78 22.65 -9.03
CA LEU A 296 -1.94 23.06 -7.90
C LEU A 296 -0.55 23.54 -8.33
N GLY A 297 -0.26 23.55 -9.64
CA GLY A 297 0.97 24.09 -10.21
C GLY A 297 2.19 23.17 -10.10
N LEU A 298 1.97 21.86 -9.91
CA LEU A 298 3.06 20.89 -9.92
C LEU A 298 3.60 20.67 -11.35
N PRO A 299 4.91 20.42 -11.54
CA PRO A 299 5.52 20.27 -12.85
C PRO A 299 5.16 18.90 -13.46
N MET A 300 4.02 18.82 -14.15
CA MET A 300 3.46 17.57 -14.67
C MET A 300 4.43 16.74 -15.53
N SER A 301 5.29 17.40 -16.31
CA SER A 301 6.29 16.75 -17.16
C SER A 301 7.46 16.14 -16.39
N GLU A 302 7.67 16.55 -15.14
CA GLU A 302 8.71 16.05 -14.24
C GLU A 302 8.20 14.98 -13.28
N ILE A 303 6.88 14.75 -13.26
CA ILE A 303 6.26 13.65 -12.52
C ILE A 303 6.13 12.45 -13.44
N SER A 304 6.85 11.36 -13.13
CA SER A 304 6.68 10.08 -13.82
C SER A 304 5.43 9.37 -13.27
N TYR A 305 4.58 8.87 -14.17
CA TYR A 305 3.59 7.85 -13.88
C TYR A 305 4.13 6.50 -14.35
N ASP A 306 4.38 5.62 -13.40
CA ASP A 306 4.78 4.24 -13.63
C ASP A 306 3.62 3.31 -13.24
N ALA A 307 3.04 2.64 -14.24
CA ALA A 307 1.92 1.73 -14.06
C ALA A 307 2.27 0.45 -13.29
N ALA A 308 3.56 0.11 -13.18
CA ALA A 308 4.05 -0.98 -12.34
C ALA A 308 4.43 -0.53 -10.93
N PHE A 309 4.38 0.78 -10.64
CA PHE A 309 4.73 1.32 -9.34
C PHE A 309 3.60 1.13 -8.32
N GLY A 310 3.85 0.26 -7.34
CA GLY A 310 3.07 0.14 -6.11
C GLY A 310 3.93 0.43 -4.88
N ARG A 311 3.30 0.49 -3.70
CA ARG A 311 4.03 0.61 -2.41
C ARG A 311 3.78 -0.60 -1.49
N PRO A 312 4.78 -1.01 -0.69
CA PRO A 312 4.77 -2.28 0.05
C PRO A 312 3.86 -2.31 1.29
N LEU A 313 3.01 -1.30 1.48
CA LEU A 313 2.06 -1.24 2.59
C LEU A 313 0.71 -1.74 2.11
N ASP A 314 0.22 -2.83 2.72
CA ASP A 314 -0.98 -3.55 2.29
C ASP A 314 -2.27 -2.70 2.41
N TYR A 315 -2.23 -1.57 3.12
CA TYR A 315 -3.39 -0.70 3.34
C TYR A 315 -3.67 0.32 2.22
N TYR A 316 -2.77 0.49 1.24
CA TYR A 316 -3.03 1.40 0.12
C TYR A 316 -4.12 0.83 -0.80
N THR A 317 -4.92 1.73 -1.38
CA THR A 317 -6.11 1.38 -2.18
C THR A 317 -6.26 2.19 -3.46
N GLY A 318 -5.37 3.15 -3.73
CA GLY A 318 -5.47 4.01 -4.91
C GLY A 318 -4.15 4.66 -5.28
N LEU A 319 -4.13 6.01 -5.35
CA LEU A 319 -2.89 6.75 -5.59
C LEU A 319 -1.81 6.28 -4.62
N VAL A 320 -0.61 6.05 -5.14
CA VAL A 320 0.61 5.96 -4.35
C VAL A 320 1.67 6.83 -5.00
N PHE A 321 2.57 7.38 -4.18
CA PHE A 321 3.66 8.19 -4.69
C PHE A 321 4.90 8.14 -3.81
N GLU A 322 6.04 8.40 -4.43
CA GLU A 322 7.30 8.69 -3.77
C GLU A 322 7.92 9.95 -4.37
N VAL A 323 8.63 10.70 -3.53
CA VAL A 323 9.43 11.85 -3.96
C VAL A 323 10.87 11.62 -3.51
N ALA A 324 11.81 11.66 -4.43
CA ALA A 324 13.24 11.54 -4.18
C ALA A 324 13.97 12.82 -4.63
N ALA A 325 15.23 12.98 -4.22
CA ALA A 325 16.11 13.93 -4.90
C ALA A 325 16.45 13.37 -6.29
N GLN A 326 16.56 14.23 -7.30
CA GLN A 326 16.94 13.81 -8.65
C GLN A 326 18.27 13.04 -8.64
N GLY A 327 18.27 11.82 -9.19
CA GLY A 327 19.42 10.91 -9.17
C GLY A 327 19.75 10.29 -7.80
N GLY A 328 18.87 10.43 -6.80
CA GLY A 328 19.03 9.83 -5.48
C GLY A 328 18.42 8.44 -5.38
N ASP A 329 19.07 7.56 -4.62
CA ASP A 329 18.68 6.14 -4.52
C ASP A 329 17.59 5.84 -3.48
N ARG A 330 17.14 6.85 -2.71
CA ARG A 330 16.20 6.67 -1.59
C ARG A 330 15.12 7.74 -1.61
N PRO A 331 13.84 7.36 -1.41
CA PRO A 331 12.76 8.34 -1.33
C PRO A 331 12.92 9.23 -0.09
N LEU A 332 12.60 10.51 -0.23
CA LEU A 332 12.56 11.52 0.82
C LEU A 332 11.15 11.68 1.39
N ALA A 333 10.14 11.45 0.55
CA ALA A 333 8.74 11.38 0.94
C ALA A 333 8.06 10.18 0.29
N GLY A 334 7.03 9.65 0.94
CA GLY A 334 6.18 8.60 0.39
C GLY A 334 4.77 8.72 0.95
N GLY A 335 3.78 8.49 0.10
CA GLY A 335 2.38 8.68 0.45
C GLY A 335 1.44 7.89 -0.44
N GLY A 336 0.15 8.05 -0.18
CA GLY A 336 -0.90 7.41 -0.96
C GLY A 336 -2.26 7.37 -0.25
N ARG A 337 -3.26 6.89 -0.98
CA ARG A 337 -4.66 6.75 -0.56
C ARG A 337 -4.92 5.37 0.05
N TYR A 338 -5.66 5.33 1.15
CA TYR A 338 -5.91 4.14 1.97
C TYR A 338 -7.36 4.06 2.48
N ASP A 339 -8.34 4.11 1.58
CA ASP A 339 -9.78 4.25 1.92
C ASP A 339 -10.36 3.12 2.77
N ARG A 340 -9.69 1.96 2.82
CA ARG A 340 -10.14 0.80 3.60
C ARG A 340 -9.57 0.80 5.03
N LEU A 341 -8.51 1.57 5.31
CA LEU A 341 -7.75 1.46 6.56
C LEU A 341 -8.61 1.74 7.79
N LEU A 342 -9.35 2.85 7.82
CA LEU A 342 -10.13 3.22 9.00
C LEU A 342 -11.23 2.20 9.31
N THR A 343 -11.86 1.62 8.28
CA THR A 343 -12.83 0.53 8.44
C THR A 343 -12.17 -0.71 9.04
N LEU A 344 -10.97 -1.07 8.57
CA LEU A 344 -10.19 -2.20 9.09
C LEU A 344 -9.74 -1.97 10.55
N LEU A 345 -9.57 -0.72 10.95
CA LEU A 345 -9.26 -0.31 12.33
C LEU A 345 -10.51 -0.14 13.23
N GLY A 346 -11.71 -0.44 12.72
CA GLY A 346 -12.94 -0.46 13.52
C GLY A 346 -13.82 0.80 13.41
N ALA A 347 -13.59 1.68 12.44
CA ALA A 347 -14.51 2.79 12.17
C ALA A 347 -15.91 2.25 11.80
N LYS A 348 -16.96 2.85 12.38
CA LYS A 348 -18.36 2.43 12.16
C LYS A 348 -18.86 2.67 10.74
N THR A 349 -18.26 3.60 10.03
CA THR A 349 -18.60 3.99 8.66
C THR A 349 -17.32 4.15 7.86
N PRO A 350 -17.32 3.85 6.54
CA PRO A 350 -16.14 4.06 5.72
C PRO A 350 -15.70 5.52 5.69
N ILE A 351 -14.42 5.76 6.00
CA ILE A 351 -13.78 7.07 5.97
C ILE A 351 -12.62 6.99 4.98
N PRO A 352 -12.69 7.66 3.82
CA PRO A 352 -11.57 7.71 2.88
C PRO A 352 -10.38 8.41 3.53
N GLY A 353 -9.16 8.06 3.12
CA GLY A 353 -7.95 8.60 3.72
C GLY A 353 -6.83 8.72 2.71
N VAL A 354 -6.07 9.81 2.76
CA VAL A 354 -4.85 9.99 1.98
C VAL A 354 -3.84 10.78 2.79
N GLY A 355 -2.57 10.44 2.67
CA GLY A 355 -1.53 11.15 3.39
C GLY A 355 -0.14 10.82 2.89
N PHE A 356 0.84 11.40 3.57
CA PHE A 356 2.24 11.22 3.26
C PHE A 356 3.11 11.37 4.50
N SER A 357 4.31 10.82 4.40
CA SER A 357 5.35 10.95 5.41
C SER A 357 6.69 11.26 4.74
N VAL A 358 7.49 12.13 5.37
CA VAL A 358 8.86 12.46 4.96
C VAL A 358 9.88 11.86 5.93
N TRP A 359 11.05 11.47 5.42
CA TRP A 359 12.16 10.93 6.22
C TRP A 359 13.18 12.02 6.52
N LEU A 360 13.13 12.60 7.73
CA LEU A 360 13.95 13.77 8.07
C LEU A 360 15.44 13.44 8.14
N ASP A 361 15.80 12.21 8.54
CA ASP A 361 17.19 11.72 8.55
C ASP A 361 17.82 11.74 7.14
N ARG A 362 17.03 11.41 6.11
CA ARG A 362 17.49 11.44 4.71
C ARG A 362 17.63 12.86 4.19
N ILE A 363 16.71 13.73 4.59
CA ILE A 363 16.73 15.15 4.22
C ILE A 363 17.95 15.84 4.84
N GLU A 364 18.22 15.63 6.12
CA GLU A 364 19.37 16.22 6.80
C GLU A 364 20.70 15.77 6.18
N ALA A 365 20.85 14.49 5.85
CA ALA A 365 22.04 13.99 5.15
C ALA A 365 22.28 14.69 3.78
N LEU A 366 21.21 15.06 3.07
CA LEU A 366 21.32 15.82 1.81
C LEU A 366 21.65 17.31 2.02
N ARG A 367 21.28 17.87 3.17
CA ARG A 367 21.64 19.25 3.56
C ARG A 367 23.10 19.35 3.98
N GLU A 368 23.61 18.35 4.68
CA GLU A 368 25.03 18.28 5.11
C GLU A 368 26.00 18.07 3.95
N THR A 369 25.54 17.41 2.87
CA THR A 369 26.35 17.14 1.67
C THR A 369 26.19 18.20 0.58
N ALA A 370 25.45 19.28 0.83
CA ALA A 370 25.41 20.42 -0.07
C ALA A 370 26.74 21.21 0.03
N PRO A 371 27.41 21.52 -1.10
CA PRO A 371 28.69 22.23 -1.11
C PRO A 371 28.62 23.66 -0.59
#